data_AF-W2M0U8-F1
#
_entry.id   AF-W2M0U8-F1
#
_cell.length_a   1.000
_cell.length_b   1.000
_cell.length_c   1.000
_cell.angle_alpha   90.00
_cell.angle_beta   90.00
_cell.angle_gamma   90.00
#
_symmetry.space_group_name_H-M   'P 1'
#
loop_
_entity.id
_entity.type
_entity.pdbx_description
1 polymer ?
#
loop_
_entity_poly.entity_id
_entity_poly.type
_entity_poly.pdbx_seq_one_letter_code
_entity_poly.pdbx_strand_id
1 'polypeptide(L)'
;MLRSWLRSPLPAAALAAGLSSLSNSSRSEPVPPSSDFPLDSPPISTPPLSSDKLRLTRRFTRRKQTKHHRYVIVGSGTAANAAIEAIRQEDASADILVLSDENALPRLDYGSQQPDDEDAEADEPPLAPALLESYNEWRRHLSARFEDDSASSSGPPPLTLLLDKRPLEFDVEKNRVLLGDGTEVRYERCLVASAGRPRHFYVLDSDRVSYALKDRVNTCTTRADFVRLDQLAAGGSEEGGGGVQSVLVIGAGFLGCEVACALATDPRNDHIKTKLVFVEQAPAARSLPPYLAEELARRLSRAGVDVVPDRLVTSLRPSMDDDDNESDSGVTVGVLGKDKPEAALDADYVVLASTHTDPSPTLRMGRATRAGGGLERDEKNGGLVVNAQLEAVSGLFVAGNAASYYDPYLGRRRVDRYDHAVNSGLTAGRNMARSLLGAGKMKTYRHQPLFRSHLPGVNVLIEGIGEVDSSLRTVGVWVQPPNVSTSSTGGRAMPYERGVVYYLKGNKIMGIVLWNASDVLESARQLMLSRPEIRDNVVEELKHTISLAPNEWLHVVST
;
A
#
# COMPACT_ATOMS: atom_id res chain seq x y z
N MET A 1 -44.89 -1.18 26.61
CA MET A 1 -43.89 -1.24 27.71
C MET A 1 -42.70 -0.38 27.32
N LEU A 2 -42.72 0.89 27.69
CA LEU A 2 -41.58 1.82 27.56
C LEU A 2 -41.83 2.94 28.58
N ARG A 3 -40.99 3.02 29.61
CA ARG A 3 -40.98 4.10 30.60
C ARG A 3 -39.64 4.82 30.52
N SER A 4 -39.70 6.06 30.08
CA SER A 4 -38.67 7.10 30.19
C SER A 4 -38.57 7.59 31.64
N TRP A 5 -37.35 7.74 32.16
CA TRP A 5 -37.09 8.50 33.39
C TRP A 5 -36.03 9.57 33.11
N LEU A 6 -36.49 10.83 33.12
CA LEU A 6 -35.69 12.02 33.38
C LEU A 6 -35.67 12.25 34.90
N ARG A 7 -34.52 12.59 35.47
CA ARG A 7 -34.43 13.50 36.63
C ARG A 7 -33.07 14.19 36.70
N SER A 8 -33.17 15.47 37.00
CA SER A 8 -32.24 16.59 37.05
C SER A 8 -31.36 16.62 38.34
N PRO A 9 -30.45 17.63 38.52
CA PRO A 9 -29.14 17.45 39.18
C PRO A 9 -28.90 18.25 40.50
N LEU A 10 -27.69 18.03 41.09
CA LEU A 10 -26.88 18.86 42.03
C LEU A 10 -27.40 19.06 43.50
N PRO A 11 -26.61 19.57 44.50
CA PRO A 11 -25.23 20.13 44.50
C PRO A 11 -24.30 19.76 45.71
N ALA A 12 -23.12 20.43 45.75
CA ALA A 12 -22.28 20.83 46.92
C ALA A 12 -21.16 19.88 47.41
N ALA A 13 -20.04 20.31 47.98
CA ALA A 13 -19.17 21.49 47.93
C ALA A 13 -18.03 21.23 48.94
N ALA A 14 -16.81 21.69 48.62
CA ALA A 14 -15.73 22.15 49.51
C ALA A 14 -15.19 21.27 50.65
N LEU A 15 -13.87 21.03 50.63
CA LEU A 15 -12.99 21.37 51.75
C LEU A 15 -11.54 21.52 51.28
N ALA A 16 -10.95 22.65 51.65
CA ALA A 16 -9.61 23.11 51.35
C ALA A 16 -8.67 22.92 52.55
N ALA A 17 -7.37 23.15 52.29
CA ALA A 17 -6.22 23.34 53.19
C ALA A 17 -5.20 22.19 53.10
N GLY A 18 -3.89 22.41 52.92
CA GLY A 18 -3.08 23.62 52.86
C GLY A 18 -1.62 23.26 53.19
N LEU A 19 -0.68 24.12 52.74
CA LEU A 19 0.71 24.29 53.20
C LEU A 19 1.73 23.22 52.72
N SER A 20 2.98 23.50 52.33
CA SER A 20 3.75 24.72 52.04
C SER A 20 5.19 24.30 51.65
N SER A 21 5.79 24.94 50.63
CA SER A 21 7.21 25.35 50.45
C SER A 21 8.37 24.49 51.03
N LEU A 22 9.48 24.23 50.33
CA LEU A 22 10.57 25.20 50.07
C LEU A 22 11.61 24.65 49.07
N SER A 23 12.26 25.60 48.39
CA SER A 23 13.25 25.52 47.32
C SER A 23 14.70 25.83 47.77
N ASN A 24 15.66 25.61 46.85
CA ASN A 24 17.04 26.15 46.70
C ASN A 24 18.21 25.44 47.43
N SER A 25 19.19 24.87 46.69
CA SER A 25 20.39 25.45 46.00
C SER A 25 21.61 25.52 46.96
N SER A 26 22.91 25.38 46.64
CA SER A 26 23.74 25.30 45.42
C SER A 26 25.23 25.04 45.80
N ARG A 27 26.07 24.77 44.78
CA ARG A 27 27.50 25.20 44.60
C ARG A 27 28.71 24.36 45.07
N SER A 28 29.82 24.69 44.40
CA SER A 28 30.99 23.93 43.92
C SER A 28 32.35 24.52 44.39
N GLU A 29 33.40 23.66 44.39
CA GLU A 29 34.86 23.94 44.14
C GLU A 29 35.71 24.78 45.15
N PRO A 30 37.08 24.90 45.05
CA PRO A 30 38.19 23.94 44.74
C PRO A 30 39.56 24.14 45.53
N VAL A 31 40.52 23.15 45.47
CA VAL A 31 42.05 23.25 45.28
C VAL A 31 42.98 23.87 46.42
N PRO A 32 44.34 23.71 46.54
CA PRO A 32 45.39 22.62 46.51
C PRO A 32 46.47 22.72 47.71
N PRO A 33 47.84 22.59 47.58
CA PRO A 33 48.78 21.45 47.38
C PRO A 33 49.95 21.35 48.44
N SER A 34 51.04 20.61 48.11
CA SER A 34 52.43 20.51 48.70
C SER A 34 52.68 19.30 49.64
N SER A 35 53.85 18.65 49.76
CA SER A 35 55.17 18.60 49.09
C SER A 35 55.91 17.36 49.65
N ASP A 36 56.91 16.80 48.94
CA ASP A 36 58.27 16.46 49.45
C ASP A 36 59.02 15.40 48.59
N PHE A 37 60.31 15.70 48.39
CA PHE A 37 61.38 15.11 47.57
C PHE A 37 62.15 13.96 48.32
N PRO A 38 63.31 13.39 47.86
CA PRO A 38 63.83 13.06 46.51
C PRO A 38 64.57 11.67 46.36
N LEU A 39 64.84 11.34 45.08
CA LEU A 39 66.06 10.76 44.44
C LEU A 39 66.67 9.39 44.86
N ASP A 40 66.65 8.44 43.91
CA ASP A 40 67.88 7.86 43.37
C ASP A 40 67.66 7.32 41.93
N SER A 41 68.63 7.48 41.02
CA SER A 41 68.56 7.05 39.59
C SER A 41 69.90 6.42 39.19
N PRO A 42 69.93 5.32 38.41
CA PRO A 42 70.13 5.42 36.93
C PRO A 42 69.59 4.18 36.15
N PRO A 43 69.87 3.99 34.84
CA PRO A 43 69.76 4.88 33.70
C PRO A 43 68.56 4.50 32.80
N ILE A 44 68.11 5.47 32.00
CA ILE A 44 67.04 5.33 31.02
C ILE A 44 67.54 4.54 29.81
N SER A 45 67.00 3.34 29.62
CA SER A 45 66.79 2.76 28.29
C SER A 45 65.29 2.58 28.11
N THR A 46 64.69 3.42 27.28
CA THR A 46 63.28 3.33 26.89
C THR A 46 63.07 2.08 26.02
N PRO A 47 62.35 1.03 26.46
CA PRO A 47 61.67 0.19 25.48
C PRO A 47 60.58 1.06 24.86
N PRO A 48 60.27 0.92 23.55
CA PRO A 48 59.14 1.60 22.98
C PRO A 48 57.91 1.22 23.81
N LEU A 49 57.13 2.22 24.25
CA LEU A 49 55.78 2.00 24.75
C LEU A 49 55.07 1.15 23.70
N SER A 50 55.01 -0.17 23.92
CA SER A 50 53.99 -0.96 23.26
C SER A 50 52.71 -0.34 23.77
N SER A 51 52.05 0.40 22.88
CA SER A 51 50.66 0.73 23.03
C SER A 51 49.95 -0.62 23.19
N ASP A 52 49.81 -1.07 24.43
CA ASP A 52 48.70 -1.91 24.81
C ASP A 52 47.49 -1.01 24.57
N LYS A 53 47.12 -0.93 23.29
CA LYS A 53 45.79 -0.59 22.86
C LYS A 53 44.96 -1.54 23.69
N LEU A 54 44.34 -0.99 24.74
CA LEU A 54 43.14 -1.54 25.33
C LEU A 54 42.23 -1.78 24.14
N ARG A 55 42.33 -2.98 23.57
CA ARG A 55 41.38 -3.49 22.60
C ARG A 55 40.16 -3.63 23.47
N LEU A 56 39.32 -2.60 23.44
CA LEU A 56 37.88 -2.73 23.60
C LEU A 56 37.47 -3.79 22.59
N THR A 57 37.60 -5.04 23.01
CA THR A 57 36.96 -6.15 22.33
C THR A 57 35.50 -5.85 22.53
N ARG A 58 34.89 -5.28 21.48
CA ARG A 58 33.45 -5.18 21.36
C ARG A 58 32.96 -6.62 21.28
N ARG A 59 32.92 -7.31 22.43
CA ARG A 59 32.10 -8.50 22.61
C ARG A 59 30.68 -7.95 22.49
N PHE A 60 30.18 -7.89 21.26
CA PHE A 60 28.76 -8.07 21.04
C PHE A 60 28.45 -9.44 21.64
N THR A 61 28.13 -9.47 22.93
CA THR A 61 27.37 -10.57 23.49
C THR A 61 26.01 -10.48 22.83
N ARG A 62 25.91 -10.97 21.59
CA ARG A 62 24.64 -11.45 21.01
C ARG A 62 24.20 -12.56 21.95
N ARG A 63 23.58 -12.21 23.07
CA ARG A 63 22.79 -13.17 23.84
C ARG A 63 21.70 -13.59 22.87
N LYS A 64 21.79 -14.81 22.35
CA LYS A 64 20.68 -15.46 21.65
C LYS A 64 19.52 -15.46 22.64
N GLN A 65 18.61 -14.52 22.49
CA GLN A 65 17.39 -14.49 23.29
C GLN A 65 16.38 -15.38 22.60
N THR A 66 15.76 -16.27 23.36
CA THR A 66 14.60 -17.04 22.94
C THR A 66 13.37 -16.38 23.53
N LYS A 67 12.50 -15.85 22.68
CA LYS A 67 11.20 -15.30 23.08
C LYS A 67 10.10 -16.22 22.59
N HIS A 68 9.02 -16.32 23.34
CA HIS A 68 7.85 -17.12 22.98
C HIS A 68 6.63 -16.20 22.99
N HIS A 69 5.86 -16.22 21.91
CA HIS A 69 4.60 -15.50 21.81
C HIS A 69 3.51 -16.43 21.30
N ARG A 70 2.27 -16.25 21.76
CA ARG A 70 1.15 -17.08 21.27
C ARG A 70 0.89 -16.82 19.79
N TYR A 71 0.85 -15.54 19.39
CA TYR A 71 0.64 -15.14 18.02
C TYR A 71 1.83 -14.30 17.52
N VAL A 72 2.39 -14.65 16.37
CA VAL A 72 3.41 -13.86 15.66
C VAL A 72 2.90 -13.46 14.29
N ILE A 73 2.87 -12.17 14.01
CA ILE A 73 2.43 -11.62 12.73
C ILE A 73 3.62 -10.97 12.04
N VAL A 74 3.88 -11.34 10.81
CA VAL A 74 4.97 -10.78 10.01
C VAL A 74 4.42 -9.86 8.94
N GLY A 75 4.77 -8.58 9.04
CA GLY A 75 4.22 -7.46 8.30
C GLY A 75 3.38 -6.54 9.19
N SER A 76 3.40 -5.25 8.88
CA SER A 76 2.65 -4.17 9.56
C SER A 76 1.53 -3.56 8.70
N GLY A 77 1.18 -4.22 7.58
CA GLY A 77 0.17 -3.72 6.66
C GLY A 77 -1.27 -3.97 7.08
N THR A 78 -2.22 -3.64 6.20
CA THR A 78 -3.67 -3.77 6.46
C THR A 78 -4.10 -5.20 6.80
N ALA A 79 -3.51 -6.21 6.14
CA ALA A 79 -3.84 -7.61 6.44
C ALA A 79 -3.40 -8.02 7.86
N ALA A 80 -2.28 -7.48 8.35
CA ALA A 80 -1.80 -7.70 9.71
C ALA A 80 -2.76 -7.04 10.72
N ASN A 81 -3.13 -5.78 10.50
CA ASN A 81 -4.06 -5.07 11.36
C ASN A 81 -5.43 -5.76 11.46
N ALA A 82 -6.00 -6.12 10.31
CA ALA A 82 -7.24 -6.87 10.24
C ALA A 82 -7.17 -8.22 10.97
N ALA A 83 -6.02 -8.91 10.91
CA ALA A 83 -5.82 -10.15 11.64
C ALA A 83 -5.73 -9.93 13.16
N ILE A 84 -5.06 -8.87 13.62
CA ILE A 84 -4.97 -8.51 15.04
C ILE A 84 -6.37 -8.26 15.60
N GLU A 85 -7.19 -7.46 14.91
CA GLU A 85 -8.58 -7.20 15.30
C GLU A 85 -9.39 -8.50 15.43
N ALA A 86 -9.29 -9.37 14.42
CA ALA A 86 -9.94 -10.68 14.41
C ALA A 86 -9.47 -11.61 15.53
N ILE A 87 -8.17 -11.61 15.85
CA ILE A 87 -7.62 -12.40 16.96
C ILE A 87 -8.17 -11.88 18.28
N ARG A 88 -8.17 -10.56 18.50
CA ARG A 88 -8.67 -9.93 19.73
C ARG A 88 -10.17 -10.18 19.95
N GLN A 89 -10.97 -10.25 18.88
CA GLN A 89 -12.38 -10.60 18.96
C GLN A 89 -12.62 -12.04 19.47
N GLU A 90 -11.72 -12.97 19.19
CA GLU A 90 -11.84 -14.38 19.59
C GLU A 90 -11.03 -14.68 20.87
N ASP A 91 -9.96 -13.93 21.14
CA ASP A 91 -9.01 -14.07 22.24
C ASP A 91 -8.61 -12.69 22.76
N ALA A 92 -9.40 -12.13 23.68
CA ALA A 92 -9.20 -10.78 24.21
C ALA A 92 -7.82 -10.60 24.86
N SER A 93 -7.29 -11.65 25.52
CA SER A 93 -6.01 -11.63 26.22
C SER A 93 -4.83 -12.12 25.38
N ALA A 94 -4.98 -12.19 24.05
CA ALA A 94 -3.93 -12.65 23.14
C ALA A 94 -2.58 -11.95 23.36
N ASP A 95 -1.49 -12.73 23.42
CA ASP A 95 -0.13 -12.22 23.35
C ASP A 95 0.30 -12.19 21.88
N ILE A 96 0.43 -10.99 21.32
CA ILE A 96 0.67 -10.75 19.90
C ILE A 96 1.98 -9.99 19.71
N LEU A 97 2.87 -10.56 18.92
CA LEU A 97 4.09 -9.93 18.43
C LEU A 97 3.96 -9.64 16.93
N VAL A 98 4.19 -8.39 16.54
CA VAL A 98 4.31 -7.96 15.15
C VAL A 98 5.77 -7.76 14.81
N LEU A 99 6.25 -8.46 13.78
CA LEU A 99 7.56 -8.30 13.19
C LEU A 99 7.39 -7.54 11.88
N SER A 100 7.91 -6.32 11.81
CA SER A 100 7.95 -5.55 10.58
C SER A 100 9.37 -5.37 10.08
N ASP A 101 9.46 -5.33 8.78
CA ASP A 101 10.67 -5.06 8.03
C ASP A 101 10.69 -3.61 7.49
N GLU A 102 9.67 -2.83 7.85
CA GLU A 102 9.60 -1.37 7.75
C GLU A 102 10.37 -0.74 8.92
N ASN A 103 10.94 0.44 8.66
CA ASN A 103 11.73 1.21 9.62
C ASN A 103 10.92 2.28 10.37
N ALA A 104 9.68 2.53 9.94
CA ALA A 104 8.78 3.50 10.52
C ALA A 104 7.64 2.81 11.26
N LEU A 105 7.09 3.51 12.27
CA LEU A 105 5.89 3.04 12.94
C LEU A 105 4.70 3.02 11.95
N PRO A 106 3.81 2.03 12.08
CA PRO A 106 2.50 2.04 11.43
C PRO A 106 1.81 3.37 11.78
N ARG A 107 1.46 4.18 10.77
CA ARG A 107 1.07 5.58 10.99
C ARG A 107 -0.34 5.69 11.60
N LEU A 108 -0.52 6.70 12.44
CA LEU A 108 -1.83 7.19 12.90
C LEU A 108 -2.50 7.99 11.76
N ASP A 109 -3.29 7.33 10.92
CA ASP A 109 -3.97 8.02 9.82
C ASP A 109 -5.24 8.77 10.26
N TYR A 110 -5.46 9.89 9.58
CA TYR A 110 -6.50 10.92 9.69
C TYR A 110 -7.94 10.40 9.85
N GLY A 111 -8.69 10.94 10.82
CA GLY A 111 -10.12 10.65 11.05
C GLY A 111 -10.57 10.61 12.52
N SER A 112 -9.65 10.65 13.47
CA SER A 112 -9.94 10.79 14.90
C SER A 112 -9.12 11.92 15.50
N GLN A 113 -9.34 13.16 15.04
CA GLN A 113 -9.01 14.30 15.89
C GLN A 113 -10.02 14.26 17.05
N GLN A 114 -9.57 13.85 18.23
CA GLN A 114 -10.16 14.46 19.43
C GLN A 114 -9.68 15.91 19.44
N PRO A 115 -10.57 16.90 19.63
CA PRO A 115 -10.20 18.32 19.56
C PRO A 115 -9.16 18.78 20.60
N ASP A 116 -8.74 17.92 21.53
CA ASP A 116 -8.04 18.31 22.76
C ASP A 116 -6.63 17.71 22.90
N ASP A 117 -6.10 16.99 21.89
CA ASP A 117 -4.71 16.49 21.93
C ASP A 117 -3.73 17.56 21.41
N GLU A 118 -3.39 18.52 22.27
CA GLU A 118 -2.43 19.62 21.99
C GLU A 118 -0.97 19.13 21.79
N ASP A 119 -0.67 17.85 22.05
CA ASP A 119 0.68 17.27 22.01
C ASP A 119 0.90 16.22 20.90
N ALA A 120 -0.10 15.94 20.06
CA ALA A 120 0.10 15.05 18.90
C ALA A 120 0.77 15.84 17.76
N GLU A 121 2.01 15.49 17.39
CA GLU A 121 2.76 16.05 16.25
C GLU A 121 1.86 16.36 15.04
N ALA A 122 1.41 17.62 14.97
CA ALA A 122 0.43 18.12 14.03
C ALA A 122 1.14 18.92 12.93
N ASP A 123 1.87 18.26 12.01
CA ASP A 123 2.64 18.99 10.99
C ASP A 123 2.54 18.50 9.54
N GLU A 124 1.86 17.38 9.23
CA GLU A 124 1.64 16.99 7.82
C GLU A 124 0.23 17.42 7.33
N PRO A 125 0.12 18.39 6.39
CA PRO A 125 -1.17 18.75 5.81
C PRO A 125 -1.83 17.54 5.13
N PRO A 126 -3.18 17.45 5.11
CA PRO A 126 -3.85 16.37 4.43
C PRO A 126 -3.55 16.42 2.93
N LEU A 127 -3.16 15.27 2.36
CA LEU A 127 -2.98 15.08 0.92
C LEU A 127 -4.20 15.60 0.14
N ALA A 128 -3.99 16.08 -1.10
CA ALA A 128 -5.07 16.31 -2.04
C ALA A 128 -6.07 15.14 -2.05
N PRO A 129 -7.39 15.39 -2.05
CA PRO A 129 -8.39 14.33 -2.00
C PRO A 129 -8.17 13.20 -3.03
N ALA A 130 -7.84 13.54 -4.28
CA ALA A 130 -7.59 12.56 -5.34
C ALA A 130 -6.35 11.69 -5.08
N LEU A 131 -5.25 12.28 -4.59
CA LEU A 131 -4.04 11.55 -4.21
C LEU A 131 -4.26 10.68 -2.97
N LEU A 132 -5.06 11.17 -2.01
CA LEU A 132 -5.42 10.43 -0.81
C LEU A 132 -6.25 9.18 -1.15
N GLU A 133 -7.23 9.31 -2.04
CA GLU A 133 -8.03 8.18 -2.52
C GLU A 133 -7.17 7.15 -3.25
N SER A 134 -6.28 7.60 -4.12
CA SER A 134 -5.31 6.73 -4.83
C SER A 134 -4.42 5.97 -3.84
N TYR A 135 -3.88 6.67 -2.83
CA TYR A 135 -3.11 6.06 -1.76
C TYR A 135 -3.94 5.03 -0.98
N ASN A 136 -5.18 5.38 -0.62
CA ASN A 136 -6.07 4.52 0.17
C ASN A 136 -6.41 3.20 -0.52
N GLU A 137 -6.60 3.22 -1.83
CA GLU A 137 -6.95 2.02 -2.58
C GLU A 137 -5.71 1.16 -2.90
N TRP A 138 -4.61 1.79 -3.33
CA TRP A 138 -3.44 1.08 -3.84
C TRP A 138 -2.37 0.80 -2.79
N ARG A 139 -2.16 1.68 -1.81
CA ARG A 139 -0.98 1.67 -0.94
C ARG A 139 -1.25 1.65 0.56
N ARG A 140 -2.46 2.00 1.02
CA ARG A 140 -2.85 1.85 2.44
C ARG A 140 -2.75 0.42 2.94
N HIS A 141 -2.80 -0.57 2.05
CA HIS A 141 -2.56 -1.94 2.49
C HIS A 141 -1.11 -2.20 2.96
N LEU A 142 -0.14 -1.34 2.59
CA LEU A 142 1.25 -1.39 3.04
C LEU A 142 1.41 -0.80 4.45
N SER A 143 0.63 0.23 4.82
CA SER A 143 0.74 0.92 6.11
C SER A 143 -0.60 0.90 6.85
N ALA A 144 -0.64 0.25 8.01
CA ALA A 144 -1.80 0.30 8.90
C ALA A 144 -1.55 1.17 10.13
N ARG A 145 -2.58 1.42 10.93
CA ARG A 145 -2.48 1.98 12.28
C ARG A 145 -2.59 0.83 13.29
N PHE A 146 -1.82 0.87 14.36
CA PHE A 146 -2.15 0.16 15.60
C PHE A 146 -2.58 1.19 16.64
N GLU A 147 -3.66 0.92 17.37
CA GLU A 147 -4.09 1.82 18.45
C GLU A 147 -3.04 1.77 19.56
N ASP A 148 -2.50 2.94 19.94
CA ASP A 148 -1.78 3.09 21.20
C ASP A 148 -2.82 2.99 22.30
N ASP A 149 -2.87 1.83 22.96
CA ASP A 149 -3.54 1.70 24.25
C ASP A 149 -2.76 2.56 25.26
N SER A 150 -3.13 3.84 25.33
CA SER A 150 -2.82 4.66 26.50
C SER A 150 -3.25 3.85 27.73
N ALA A 151 -2.36 3.81 28.73
CA ALA A 151 -2.35 2.92 29.87
C ALA A 151 -3.59 3.01 30.78
N SER A 152 -4.77 2.64 30.26
CA SER A 152 -5.93 2.32 31.06
C SER A 152 -5.74 0.90 31.58
N SER A 153 -5.81 0.73 32.90
CA SER A 153 -5.65 -0.55 33.59
C SER A 153 -6.74 -1.59 33.26
N SER A 154 -7.66 -1.26 32.35
CA SER A 154 -8.76 -2.10 31.87
C SER A 154 -8.70 -2.42 30.36
N GLY A 155 -7.66 -1.97 29.65
CA GLY A 155 -7.50 -2.21 28.20
C GLY A 155 -7.03 -3.63 27.85
N PRO A 156 -7.14 -4.04 26.57
CA PRO A 156 -6.52 -5.29 26.12
C PRO A 156 -5.00 -5.26 26.32
N PRO A 157 -4.33 -6.43 26.40
CA PRO A 157 -2.87 -6.46 26.58
C PRO A 157 -2.16 -5.74 25.42
N PRO A 158 -1.08 -4.99 25.69
CA PRO A 158 -0.40 -4.20 24.68
C PRO A 158 0.21 -5.08 23.58
N LEU A 159 0.19 -4.56 22.35
CA LEU A 159 0.84 -5.18 21.19
C LEU A 159 2.36 -5.01 21.28
N THR A 160 3.13 -6.07 21.05
CA THR A 160 4.59 -5.92 20.90
C THR A 160 4.92 -5.71 19.42
N LEU A 161 5.53 -4.57 19.07
CA LEU A 161 5.96 -4.28 17.70
C LEU A 161 7.49 -4.21 17.61
N LEU A 162 8.08 -4.98 16.69
CA LEU A 162 9.51 -4.91 16.38
C LEU A 162 9.70 -4.51 14.92
N LEU A 163 10.25 -3.30 14.72
CA LEU A 163 10.57 -2.72 13.42
C LEU A 163 12.00 -3.03 12.97
N ASP A 164 12.26 -2.78 11.68
CA ASP A 164 13.55 -2.93 11.02
C ASP A 164 14.24 -4.29 11.27
N LYS A 165 13.44 -5.36 11.34
CA LYS A 165 13.96 -6.71 11.57
C LYS A 165 14.19 -7.41 10.24
N ARG A 166 15.44 -7.39 9.77
CA ARG A 166 15.90 -8.19 8.63
C ARG A 166 17.28 -8.83 8.87
N PRO A 167 17.57 -9.97 8.23
CA PRO A 167 16.63 -10.88 7.58
C PRO A 167 15.70 -11.59 8.61
N LEU A 168 14.52 -12.02 8.15
CA LEU A 168 13.63 -12.92 8.88
C LEU A 168 13.76 -14.31 8.28
N GLU A 169 14.15 -15.29 9.10
CA GLU A 169 14.31 -16.68 8.66
C GLU A 169 13.32 -17.59 9.38
N PHE A 170 12.46 -18.26 8.60
CA PHE A 170 11.44 -19.15 9.14
C PHE A 170 11.97 -20.57 9.25
N ASP A 171 11.78 -21.17 10.42
CA ASP A 171 11.98 -22.59 10.69
C ASP A 171 10.62 -23.16 11.10
N VAL A 172 9.92 -23.63 10.08
CA VAL A 172 8.53 -24.10 10.15
C VAL A 172 8.43 -25.37 11.01
N GLU A 173 9.42 -26.26 10.93
CA GLU A 173 9.44 -27.51 11.73
C GLU A 173 9.50 -27.23 13.23
N LYS A 174 10.16 -26.14 13.63
CA LYS A 174 10.31 -25.74 15.04
C LYS A 174 9.40 -24.60 15.45
N ASN A 175 8.45 -24.20 14.61
CA ASN A 175 7.53 -23.07 14.84
C ASN A 175 8.26 -21.82 15.35
N ARG A 176 9.32 -21.39 14.63
CA ARG A 176 10.13 -20.24 15.03
C ARG A 176 10.56 -19.35 13.88
N VAL A 177 10.82 -18.09 14.20
CA VAL A 177 11.42 -17.08 13.33
C VAL A 177 12.76 -16.66 13.93
N LEU A 178 13.82 -16.73 13.15
CA LEU A 178 15.15 -16.24 13.49
C LEU A 178 15.32 -14.83 12.92
N LEU A 179 15.66 -13.87 13.79
CA LEU A 179 15.93 -12.49 13.41
C LEU A 179 17.40 -12.32 12.99
N GLY A 180 17.70 -11.26 12.23
CA GLY A 180 19.05 -10.95 11.77
C GLY A 180 20.08 -10.79 12.89
N ASP A 181 19.66 -10.36 14.08
CA ASP A 181 20.47 -10.25 15.29
C ASP A 181 20.74 -11.59 16.01
N GLY A 182 20.17 -12.70 15.50
CA GLY A 182 20.29 -14.04 16.07
C GLY A 182 19.28 -14.35 17.19
N THR A 183 18.34 -13.45 17.48
CA THR A 183 17.20 -13.70 18.37
C THR A 183 16.27 -14.75 17.76
N GLU A 184 15.82 -15.70 18.56
CA GLU A 184 14.85 -16.71 18.19
C GLU A 184 13.48 -16.36 18.78
N VAL A 185 12.47 -16.28 17.92
CA VAL A 185 11.08 -16.04 18.30
C VAL A 185 10.27 -17.28 18.00
N ARG A 186 9.76 -17.96 19.03
CA ARG A 186 8.85 -19.11 18.89
C ARG A 186 7.41 -18.63 18.89
N TYR A 187 6.57 -19.35 18.15
CA TYR A 187 5.15 -19.06 18.01
C TYR A 187 4.28 -20.30 18.16
N GLU A 188 3.06 -20.13 18.65
CA GLU A 188 2.02 -21.16 18.56
C GLU A 188 1.24 -21.02 17.24
N ARG A 189 0.96 -19.78 16.83
CA ARG A 189 0.38 -19.45 15.51
C ARG A 189 1.14 -18.30 14.88
N CYS A 190 1.40 -18.41 13.58
CA CYS A 190 2.06 -17.37 12.80
C CYS A 190 1.23 -16.93 11.60
N LEU A 191 1.24 -15.64 11.30
CA LEU A 191 0.70 -15.05 10.08
C LEU A 191 1.82 -14.40 9.27
N VAL A 192 1.90 -14.73 7.99
CA VAL A 192 2.64 -13.95 7.00
C VAL A 192 1.65 -13.01 6.30
N ALA A 193 1.74 -11.73 6.63
CA ALA A 193 0.91 -10.64 6.08
C ALA A 193 1.80 -9.54 5.47
N SER A 194 2.93 -9.92 4.89
CA SER A 194 3.83 -8.99 4.21
C SER A 194 3.14 -8.44 2.97
N ALA A 195 3.20 -7.12 2.82
CA ALA A 195 2.53 -6.46 1.72
C ALA A 195 3.30 -6.57 0.38
N GLY A 196 4.51 -7.15 0.41
CA GLY A 196 5.38 -7.33 -0.75
C GLY A 196 6.25 -6.10 -1.00
N ARG A 197 7.00 -6.11 -2.10
CA ARG A 197 7.80 -4.95 -2.53
C ARG A 197 7.34 -4.44 -3.87
N PRO A 198 7.32 -3.13 -4.11
CA PRO A 198 7.11 -2.58 -5.44
C PRO A 198 8.05 -3.28 -6.43
N ARG A 199 7.48 -3.75 -7.55
CA ARG A 199 8.30 -4.39 -8.59
C ARG A 199 9.33 -3.38 -9.08
N HIS A 200 10.61 -3.75 -9.06
CA HIS A 200 11.65 -2.91 -9.65
C HIS A 200 11.33 -2.67 -11.12
N PHE A 201 11.33 -1.41 -11.53
CA PHE A 201 11.36 -1.06 -12.94
C PHE A 201 12.71 -1.52 -13.48
N TYR A 202 12.71 -2.17 -14.65
CA TYR A 202 13.96 -2.63 -15.28
C TYR A 202 14.91 -1.46 -15.60
N VAL A 203 14.36 -0.25 -15.72
CA VAL A 203 15.10 1.00 -15.90
C VAL A 203 15.72 1.51 -14.58
N LEU A 204 15.16 1.09 -13.44
CA LEU A 204 15.65 1.38 -12.09
C LEU A 204 16.54 0.26 -11.54
N ASP A 205 17.50 -0.21 -12.33
CA ASP A 205 18.59 -0.98 -11.74
C ASP A 205 19.38 -0.02 -10.82
N SER A 206 19.34 -0.23 -9.50
CA SER A 206 19.84 0.74 -8.51
C SER A 206 21.31 1.09 -8.69
N ASP A 207 22.07 0.19 -9.33
CA ASP A 207 23.48 0.39 -9.66
C ASP A 207 23.67 1.32 -10.88
N ARG A 208 22.59 1.62 -11.61
CA ARG A 208 22.56 2.42 -12.85
C ARG A 208 21.79 3.73 -12.73
N VAL A 209 20.92 3.88 -11.74
CA VAL A 209 20.21 5.14 -11.49
C VAL A 209 21.17 6.09 -10.79
N SER A 210 21.51 7.20 -11.47
CA SER A 210 22.37 8.23 -10.91
C SER A 210 21.79 8.74 -9.58
N TYR A 211 22.64 8.94 -8.57
CA TYR A 211 22.26 9.57 -7.31
C TYR A 211 21.56 10.92 -7.53
N ALA A 212 21.95 11.65 -8.58
CA ALA A 212 21.34 12.93 -8.98
C ALA A 212 19.84 12.83 -9.32
N LEU A 213 19.33 11.64 -9.66
CA LEU A 213 17.92 11.44 -9.99
C LEU A 213 17.05 11.06 -8.78
N LYS A 214 17.64 10.80 -7.62
CA LYS A 214 16.92 10.24 -6.46
C LYS A 214 15.79 11.15 -5.98
N ASP A 215 16.00 12.46 -6.00
CA ASP A 215 15.01 13.43 -5.55
C ASP A 215 14.00 13.82 -6.64
N ARG A 216 14.23 13.38 -7.89
CA ARG A 216 13.38 13.64 -9.05
C ARG A 216 12.60 12.42 -9.53
N VAL A 217 12.81 11.25 -8.92
CA VAL A 217 12.12 10.00 -9.25
C VAL A 217 11.27 9.54 -8.08
N ASN A 218 9.98 9.41 -8.34
CA ASN A 218 8.98 8.98 -7.38
C ASN A 218 8.40 7.62 -7.79
N THR A 219 8.31 6.69 -6.85
CA THR A 219 7.84 5.32 -7.15
C THR A 219 6.37 5.08 -6.83
N CYS A 220 5.67 6.04 -6.22
CA CYS A 220 4.27 5.92 -5.79
C CYS A 220 4.02 4.68 -4.94
N THR A 221 4.87 4.43 -3.95
CA THR A 221 4.86 3.21 -3.12
C THR A 221 4.50 3.52 -1.68
N THR A 222 5.11 4.52 -1.08
CA THR A 222 4.91 4.90 0.31
C THR A 222 4.01 6.12 0.42
N ARG A 223 3.44 6.40 1.60
CA ARG A 223 2.73 7.67 1.83
C ARG A 223 3.63 8.88 1.55
N ALA A 224 4.91 8.82 1.94
CA ALA A 224 5.86 9.89 1.68
C ALA A 224 6.01 10.18 0.18
N ASP A 225 5.86 9.17 -0.67
CA ASP A 225 5.84 9.36 -2.13
C ASP A 225 4.64 10.21 -2.56
N PHE A 226 3.45 9.98 -1.99
CA PHE A 226 2.24 10.78 -2.27
C PHE A 226 2.32 12.18 -1.67
N VAL A 227 2.94 12.33 -0.48
CA VAL A 227 3.19 13.64 0.12
C VAL A 227 4.11 14.46 -0.77
N ARG A 228 5.18 13.86 -1.31
CA ARG A 228 6.06 14.55 -2.28
C ARG A 228 5.32 14.95 -3.55
N LEU A 229 4.37 14.14 -4.03
CA LEU A 229 3.53 14.50 -5.17
C LEU A 229 2.59 15.67 -4.86
N ASP A 230 1.99 15.69 -3.67
CA ASP A 230 1.13 16.79 -3.23
C ASP A 230 1.93 18.10 -3.05
N GLN A 231 3.18 18.00 -2.58
CA GLN A 231 4.09 19.13 -2.44
C GLN A 231 4.55 19.73 -3.77
N LEU A 232 4.48 18.98 -4.89
CA LEU A 232 4.70 19.57 -6.22
C LEU A 232 3.74 20.74 -6.48
N ALA A 233 2.53 20.66 -5.91
CA ALA A 233 1.47 21.66 -6.05
C ALA A 233 1.67 22.90 -5.17
N ALA A 234 2.51 22.81 -4.13
CA ALA A 234 2.70 23.89 -3.17
C ALA A 234 3.61 25.01 -3.69
N GLY A 235 4.23 24.85 -4.86
CA GLY A 235 5.02 25.89 -5.51
C GLY A 235 6.24 26.32 -4.69
N GLY A 236 7.32 25.55 -4.77
CA GLY A 236 8.64 25.97 -4.28
C GLY A 236 8.80 25.87 -2.77
N SER A 237 9.76 25.03 -2.35
CA SER A 237 10.48 25.27 -1.10
C SER A 237 10.96 26.72 -1.05
N GLU A 238 10.84 27.37 0.10
CA GLU A 238 11.30 28.74 0.37
C GLU A 238 12.82 28.97 0.15
N GLU A 239 13.55 27.96 -0.34
CA GLU A 239 14.98 28.02 -0.61
C GLU A 239 15.28 27.61 -2.06
N GLY A 240 15.18 28.56 -2.99
CA GLY A 240 16.13 28.72 -4.10
C GLY A 240 16.13 27.74 -5.29
N GLY A 241 15.15 26.85 -5.46
CA GLY A 241 15.05 25.95 -6.63
C GLY A 241 13.88 26.31 -7.55
N GLY A 242 14.11 26.42 -8.87
CA GLY A 242 13.05 26.58 -9.87
C GLY A 242 11.97 25.50 -9.71
N GLY A 243 10.69 25.90 -9.62
CA GLY A 243 9.59 24.96 -9.38
C GLY A 243 9.42 23.96 -10.52
N VAL A 244 9.03 22.72 -10.20
CA VAL A 244 8.72 21.65 -11.17
C VAL A 244 7.67 22.15 -12.19
N GLN A 245 8.02 22.18 -13.48
CA GLN A 245 7.12 22.60 -14.56
C GLN A 245 6.55 21.42 -15.34
N SER A 246 7.16 20.24 -15.21
CA SER A 246 6.78 19.08 -16.00
C SER A 246 6.96 17.77 -15.22
N VAL A 247 5.92 16.93 -15.26
CA VAL A 247 5.91 15.61 -14.61
C VAL A 247 5.62 14.54 -15.66
N LEU A 248 6.49 13.53 -15.73
CA LEU A 248 6.29 12.36 -16.58
C LEU A 248 5.90 11.14 -15.75
N VAL A 249 4.65 10.70 -15.90
CA VAL A 249 4.12 9.47 -15.30
C VAL A 249 4.36 8.30 -16.25
N ILE A 250 5.06 7.27 -15.78
CA ILE A 250 5.39 6.06 -16.52
C ILE A 250 4.48 4.92 -16.04
N GLY A 251 3.72 4.36 -16.98
CA GLY A 251 2.81 3.24 -16.79
C GLY A 251 1.35 3.70 -16.64
N ALA A 252 0.50 3.31 -17.58
CA ALA A 252 -0.93 3.67 -17.60
C ALA A 252 -1.83 2.54 -17.09
N GLY A 253 -1.46 1.89 -15.99
CA GLY A 253 -2.43 1.16 -15.19
C GLY A 253 -3.36 2.13 -14.45
N PHE A 254 -4.35 1.61 -13.72
CA PHE A 254 -5.27 2.43 -12.92
C PHE A 254 -4.55 3.46 -12.02
N LEU A 255 -3.56 3.04 -11.23
CA LEU A 255 -2.76 3.94 -10.40
C LEU A 255 -2.10 5.08 -11.20
N GLY A 256 -1.51 4.78 -12.37
CA GLY A 256 -0.86 5.80 -13.20
C GLY A 256 -1.86 6.78 -13.81
N CYS A 257 -3.04 6.29 -14.18
CA CYS A 257 -4.14 7.14 -14.66
C CYS A 257 -4.66 8.05 -13.54
N GLU A 258 -4.87 7.50 -12.35
CA GLU A 258 -5.32 8.24 -11.15
C GLU A 258 -4.32 9.35 -10.79
N VAL A 259 -3.03 9.02 -10.68
CA VAL A 259 -1.98 10.00 -10.35
C VAL A 259 -1.84 11.06 -11.44
N ALA A 260 -1.82 10.68 -12.71
CA ALA A 260 -1.74 11.65 -13.81
C ALA A 260 -2.96 12.58 -13.84
N CYS A 261 -4.16 12.04 -13.62
CA CYS A 261 -5.38 12.84 -13.52
C CYS A 261 -5.35 13.76 -12.29
N ALA A 262 -4.95 13.25 -11.13
CA ALA A 262 -4.88 14.03 -9.89
C ALA A 262 -3.92 15.22 -10.05
N LEU A 263 -2.74 14.99 -10.65
CA LEU A 263 -1.78 16.05 -10.90
C LEU A 263 -2.30 17.08 -11.91
N ALA A 264 -2.86 16.64 -13.04
CA ALA A 264 -3.30 17.54 -14.11
C ALA A 264 -4.57 18.35 -13.78
N THR A 265 -5.41 17.86 -12.86
CA THR A 265 -6.71 18.48 -12.55
C THR A 265 -6.74 19.22 -11.21
N ASP A 266 -5.66 19.17 -10.44
CA ASP A 266 -5.51 19.99 -9.24
C ASP A 266 -5.25 21.45 -9.65
N PRO A 267 -6.10 22.42 -9.27
CA PRO A 267 -5.91 23.83 -9.65
C PRO A 267 -4.57 24.43 -9.17
N ARG A 268 -3.95 23.84 -8.14
CA ARG A 268 -2.63 24.27 -7.67
C ARG A 268 -1.51 23.93 -8.68
N ASN A 269 -1.76 22.97 -9.57
CA ASN A 269 -0.83 22.45 -10.56
C ASN A 269 -1.04 23.05 -11.97
N ASP A 270 -1.74 24.18 -12.11
CA ASP A 270 -1.99 24.81 -13.42
C ASP A 270 -0.70 25.10 -14.25
N HIS A 271 0.45 25.20 -13.56
CA HIS A 271 1.77 25.39 -14.17
C HIS A 271 2.46 24.08 -14.60
N ILE A 272 2.01 22.93 -14.10
CA ILE A 272 2.64 21.63 -14.31
C ILE A 272 2.08 20.95 -15.55
N LYS A 273 2.95 20.66 -16.52
CA LYS A 273 2.63 19.83 -17.69
C LYS A 273 2.77 18.35 -17.32
N THR A 274 1.65 17.64 -17.24
CA THR A 274 1.63 16.21 -16.92
C THR A 274 1.62 15.36 -18.20
N LYS A 275 2.60 14.48 -18.37
CA LYS A 275 2.68 13.49 -19.45
C LYS A 275 2.45 12.09 -18.90
N LEU A 276 1.73 11.24 -19.62
CA LEU A 276 1.49 9.83 -19.27
C LEU A 276 2.02 8.92 -20.38
N VAL A 277 3.13 8.22 -20.13
CA VAL A 277 3.81 7.37 -21.12
C VAL A 277 3.70 5.89 -20.77
N PHE A 278 3.41 5.05 -21.76
CA PHE A 278 3.16 3.61 -21.56
C PHE A 278 3.27 2.81 -22.87
N VAL A 279 3.34 1.49 -22.75
CA VAL A 279 3.61 0.56 -23.86
C VAL A 279 2.34 0.21 -24.64
N GLU A 280 1.21 0.15 -23.94
CA GLU A 280 -0.08 -0.21 -24.52
C GLU A 280 -0.63 0.88 -25.47
N GLN A 281 -1.66 0.53 -26.25
CA GLN A 281 -2.30 1.44 -27.21
C GLN A 281 -3.19 2.49 -26.54
N ALA A 282 -3.71 2.19 -25.34
CA ALA A 282 -4.56 3.07 -24.56
C ALA A 282 -4.40 2.83 -23.04
N PRO A 283 -4.76 3.79 -22.18
CA PRO A 283 -4.69 3.64 -20.74
C PRO A 283 -5.58 2.49 -20.23
N ALA A 284 -5.08 1.77 -19.25
CA ALA A 284 -5.71 0.59 -18.64
C ALA A 284 -6.15 -0.49 -19.66
N ALA A 285 -5.53 -0.54 -20.85
CA ALA A 285 -5.92 -1.45 -21.94
C ALA A 285 -5.75 -2.94 -21.62
N ARG A 286 -5.05 -3.32 -20.54
CA ARG A 286 -5.00 -4.70 -20.04
C ARG A 286 -6.26 -5.11 -19.26
N SER A 287 -6.99 -4.13 -18.74
CA SER A 287 -8.19 -4.35 -17.92
C SER A 287 -9.45 -3.94 -18.66
N LEU A 288 -9.44 -2.79 -19.36
CA LEU A 288 -10.62 -2.26 -20.04
C LEU A 288 -10.70 -2.71 -21.50
N PRO A 289 -11.91 -2.91 -22.06
CA PRO A 289 -12.07 -3.15 -23.49
C PRO A 289 -11.62 -1.94 -24.33
N PRO A 290 -11.23 -2.13 -25.60
CA PRO A 290 -10.60 -1.08 -26.41
C PRO A 290 -11.39 0.24 -26.47
N TYR A 291 -12.69 0.19 -26.73
CA TYR A 291 -13.52 1.40 -26.85
C TYR A 291 -13.56 2.24 -25.55
N LEU A 292 -13.44 1.58 -24.40
CA LEU A 292 -13.50 2.22 -23.09
C LEU A 292 -12.13 2.75 -22.67
N ALA A 293 -11.06 2.02 -23.01
CA ALA A 293 -9.69 2.49 -22.86
C ALA A 293 -9.43 3.75 -23.71
N GLU A 294 -9.95 3.80 -24.94
CA GLU A 294 -9.90 4.98 -25.82
C GLU A 294 -10.73 6.15 -25.27
N GLU A 295 -11.90 5.88 -24.68
CA GLU A 295 -12.69 6.91 -24.00
C GLU A 295 -11.93 7.48 -22.80
N LEU A 296 -11.30 6.65 -21.98
CA LEU A 296 -10.45 7.09 -20.86
C LEU A 296 -9.28 7.95 -21.36
N ALA A 297 -8.60 7.54 -22.44
CA ALA A 297 -7.55 8.34 -23.07
C ALA A 297 -8.04 9.74 -23.48
N ARG A 298 -9.21 9.82 -24.13
CA ARG A 298 -9.83 11.08 -24.53
C ARG A 298 -10.19 11.96 -23.35
N ARG A 299 -10.72 11.38 -22.27
CA ARG A 299 -11.04 12.10 -21.03
C ARG A 299 -9.79 12.67 -20.36
N LEU A 300 -8.75 11.86 -20.21
CA LEU A 300 -7.45 12.31 -19.66
C LEU A 300 -6.82 13.42 -20.51
N SER A 301 -6.86 13.28 -21.84
CA SER A 301 -6.33 14.30 -22.76
C SER A 301 -7.07 15.64 -22.63
N ARG A 302 -8.41 15.61 -22.48
CA ARG A 302 -9.21 16.82 -22.26
C ARG A 302 -8.96 17.47 -20.90
N ALA A 303 -8.55 16.68 -19.91
CA ALA A 303 -8.19 17.14 -18.58
C ALA A 303 -6.75 17.68 -18.49
N GLY A 304 -6.02 17.78 -19.61
CA GLY A 304 -4.68 18.37 -19.66
C GLY A 304 -3.53 17.37 -19.55
N VAL A 305 -3.80 16.06 -19.53
CA VAL A 305 -2.75 15.03 -19.57
C VAL A 305 -2.29 14.79 -21.01
N ASP A 306 -1.00 14.93 -21.28
CA ASP A 306 -0.40 14.53 -22.57
C ASP A 306 -0.21 13.00 -22.59
N VAL A 307 -1.12 12.29 -23.26
CA VAL A 307 -1.16 10.82 -23.32
C VAL A 307 -0.26 10.31 -24.44
N VAL A 308 0.80 9.59 -24.06
CA VAL A 308 1.85 9.09 -24.98
C VAL A 308 1.86 7.55 -25.02
N PRO A 309 1.00 6.92 -25.85
CA PRO A 309 0.94 5.46 -25.99
C PRO A 309 2.07 4.89 -26.86
N ASP A 310 2.19 3.55 -26.88
CA ASP A 310 3.16 2.77 -27.67
C ASP A 310 4.63 3.16 -27.46
N ARG A 311 4.99 3.54 -26.23
CA ARG A 311 6.34 3.93 -25.84
C ARG A 311 6.84 3.10 -24.65
N LEU A 312 7.85 2.30 -24.91
CA LEU A 312 8.65 1.60 -23.91
C LEU A 312 9.78 2.51 -23.42
N VAL A 313 9.87 2.73 -22.11
CA VAL A 313 10.95 3.53 -21.51
C VAL A 313 12.24 2.73 -21.44
N THR A 314 13.32 3.18 -22.06
CA THR A 314 14.58 2.45 -22.14
C THR A 314 15.64 2.94 -21.14
N SER A 315 15.61 4.22 -20.76
CA SER A 315 16.58 4.81 -19.82
C SER A 315 16.04 6.03 -19.10
N LEU A 316 16.55 6.27 -17.88
CA LEU A 316 16.40 7.51 -17.13
C LEU A 316 17.79 8.11 -16.94
N ARG A 317 18.02 9.34 -17.39
CA ARG A 317 19.30 10.03 -17.26
C ARG A 317 19.07 11.46 -16.72
N PRO A 318 19.98 12.02 -15.91
CA PRO A 318 19.97 13.45 -15.66
C PRO A 318 20.02 14.21 -16.98
N SER A 319 19.26 15.29 -17.10
CA SER A 319 19.44 16.24 -18.20
C SER A 319 20.87 16.76 -18.14
N MET A 320 21.56 16.78 -19.29
CA MET A 320 22.84 17.45 -19.41
C MET A 320 22.54 18.87 -19.86
N ASP A 321 22.69 19.84 -18.96
CA ASP A 321 22.74 21.25 -19.38
C ASP A 321 24.16 21.51 -19.90
N ASP A 322 24.25 22.14 -21.08
CA ASP A 322 25.53 22.50 -21.72
C ASP A 322 26.29 23.60 -20.97
N ASP A 323 25.66 24.23 -19.96
CA ASP A 323 26.27 25.20 -19.06
C ASP A 323 26.49 24.55 -17.68
N ASP A 324 27.69 24.70 -17.11
CA ASP A 324 28.21 24.10 -15.85
C ASP A 324 27.40 24.40 -14.55
N ASN A 325 26.12 24.76 -14.63
CA ASN A 325 25.24 24.90 -13.46
C ASN A 325 24.64 23.54 -13.08
N GLU A 326 25.32 22.85 -12.16
CA GLU A 326 24.89 21.59 -11.53
C GLU A 326 23.50 21.63 -10.84
N SER A 327 22.81 22.77 -10.78
CA SER A 327 21.64 22.97 -9.91
C SER A 327 20.28 22.70 -10.54
N ASP A 328 20.13 22.60 -11.87
CA ASP A 328 18.79 22.53 -12.51
C ASP A 328 18.59 21.39 -13.53
N SER A 329 19.36 20.30 -13.39
CA SER A 329 19.24 19.16 -14.30
C SER A 329 17.91 18.40 -14.09
N GLY A 330 16.98 18.54 -15.03
CA GLY A 330 15.78 17.70 -15.14
C GLY A 330 16.12 16.23 -15.43
N VAL A 331 15.14 15.47 -15.92
CA VAL A 331 15.26 14.05 -16.25
C VAL A 331 14.96 13.84 -17.74
N THR A 332 15.94 13.30 -18.46
CA THR A 332 15.77 12.85 -19.84
C THR A 332 15.42 11.37 -19.87
N VAL A 333 14.26 11.06 -20.43
CA VAL A 333 13.70 9.70 -20.51
C VAL A 333 13.78 9.17 -21.93
N GLY A 334 14.62 8.17 -22.14
CA GLY A 334 14.72 7.48 -23.44
C GLY A 334 13.50 6.59 -23.66
N VAL A 335 12.91 6.65 -24.86
CA VAL A 335 11.75 5.84 -25.23
C VAL A 335 11.88 5.22 -26.62
N LEU A 336 11.38 3.99 -26.77
CA LEU A 336 11.30 3.25 -28.04
C LEU A 336 9.86 2.81 -28.29
N GLY A 337 9.42 2.80 -29.56
CA GLY A 337 8.14 2.20 -29.94
C GLY A 337 8.33 1.18 -31.06
N LYS A 338 7.42 0.22 -31.19
CA LYS A 338 7.47 -0.80 -32.26
C LYS A 338 7.51 -0.16 -33.66
N ASP A 339 6.74 0.91 -33.85
CA ASP A 339 6.58 1.63 -35.11
C ASP A 339 6.90 3.14 -34.95
N LYS A 340 7.65 3.50 -33.90
CA LYS A 340 8.03 4.88 -33.60
C LYS A 340 9.56 4.95 -33.40
N PRO A 341 10.25 5.95 -33.97
CA PRO A 341 11.69 6.08 -33.80
C PRO A 341 12.04 6.27 -32.32
N GLU A 342 13.25 5.88 -31.93
CA GLU A 342 13.77 6.23 -30.61
C GLU A 342 13.68 7.74 -30.39
N ALA A 343 13.25 8.13 -29.20
CA ALA A 343 13.07 9.52 -28.83
C ALA A 343 13.46 9.72 -27.37
N ALA A 344 13.68 10.98 -27.00
CA ALA A 344 13.87 11.41 -25.63
C ALA A 344 12.68 12.26 -25.20
N LEU A 345 12.23 12.07 -23.96
CA LEU A 345 11.20 12.88 -23.32
C LEU A 345 11.82 13.54 -22.08
N ASP A 346 11.89 14.86 -22.09
CA ASP A 346 12.36 15.63 -20.93
C ASP A 346 11.22 15.95 -19.98
N ALA A 347 11.51 15.88 -18.68
CA ALA A 347 10.63 16.25 -17.59
C ALA A 347 11.44 16.62 -16.33
N ASP A 348 10.92 17.49 -15.47
CA ASP A 348 11.62 17.89 -14.24
C ASP A 348 11.49 16.84 -13.14
N TYR A 349 10.41 16.05 -13.20
CA TYR A 349 10.06 15.01 -12.24
C TYR A 349 9.46 13.79 -12.93
N VAL A 350 9.80 12.59 -12.45
CA VAL A 350 9.34 11.32 -13.03
C VAL A 350 8.61 10.51 -11.97
N VAL A 351 7.45 9.98 -12.35
CA VAL A 351 6.63 9.11 -11.51
C VAL A 351 6.55 7.73 -12.13
N LEU A 352 6.87 6.71 -11.34
CA LEU A 352 6.90 5.32 -11.76
C LEU A 352 5.72 4.56 -11.15
N ALA A 353 4.56 4.65 -11.82
CA ALA A 353 3.29 4.18 -11.28
C ALA A 353 3.06 2.67 -11.53
N SER A 354 3.83 1.81 -10.84
CA SER A 354 3.64 0.36 -10.94
C SER A 354 2.39 -0.08 -10.17
N THR A 355 1.44 -0.72 -10.86
CA THR A 355 0.34 -1.46 -10.25
C THR A 355 0.77 -2.87 -9.77
N HIS A 356 2.01 -3.27 -10.05
CA HIS A 356 2.54 -4.58 -9.69
C HIS A 356 3.47 -4.50 -8.48
N THR A 357 3.13 -5.30 -7.48
CA THR A 357 3.97 -5.59 -6.32
C THR A 357 4.52 -7.00 -6.45
N ASP A 358 5.83 -7.14 -6.27
CA ASP A 358 6.50 -8.43 -6.09
C ASP A 358 6.03 -9.03 -4.76
N PRO A 359 5.32 -10.17 -4.80
CA PRO A 359 4.80 -10.80 -3.60
C PRO A 359 5.87 -11.55 -2.82
N SER A 360 7.12 -11.58 -3.32
CA SER A 360 8.26 -12.19 -2.62
C SER A 360 8.31 -11.61 -1.22
N PRO A 361 7.91 -12.39 -0.20
CA PRO A 361 7.90 -11.88 1.14
C PRO A 361 9.37 -11.68 1.53
N THR A 362 9.66 -10.74 2.41
CA THR A 362 11.03 -10.45 2.89
C THR A 362 11.66 -11.58 3.70
N LEU A 363 11.03 -12.74 3.64
CA LEU A 363 11.33 -13.98 4.30
C LEU A 363 12.40 -14.72 3.51
N ARG A 364 13.53 -14.94 4.17
CA ARG A 364 14.49 -15.95 3.75
C ARG A 364 14.00 -17.27 4.32
N MET A 365 13.59 -18.18 3.47
CA MET A 365 13.11 -19.49 3.88
C MET A 365 14.32 -20.40 4.16
N GLY A 366 14.75 -20.46 5.43
CA GLY A 366 15.83 -21.34 5.90
C GLY A 366 17.20 -21.16 5.23
N ARG A 367 18.15 -22.01 5.62
CA ARG A 367 19.39 -22.23 4.85
C ARG A 367 18.96 -22.67 3.44
N ALA A 368 19.41 -21.95 2.42
CA ALA A 368 19.12 -22.19 1.01
C ALA A 368 19.53 -23.63 0.59
N THR A 369 18.70 -24.61 0.90
CA THR A 369 18.59 -25.81 0.09
C THR A 369 17.87 -25.39 -1.19
N ARG A 370 18.14 -26.08 -2.29
CA ARG A 370 17.51 -25.81 -3.61
C ARG A 370 15.97 -25.84 -3.60
N ALA A 371 15.32 -26.11 -2.45
CA ALA A 371 13.89 -26.28 -2.26
C ALA A 371 13.20 -25.25 -1.32
N GLY A 372 13.84 -24.12 -0.99
CA GLY A 372 13.13 -22.95 -0.44
C GLY A 372 12.38 -23.16 0.89
N GLY A 373 13.09 -23.55 1.96
CA GLY A 373 12.62 -23.58 3.36
C GLY A 373 11.20 -24.08 3.67
N GLY A 374 10.69 -25.02 2.87
CA GLY A 374 9.52 -25.83 3.24
C GLY A 374 8.14 -25.21 3.01
N LEU A 375 8.03 -24.03 2.36
CA LEU A 375 6.74 -23.46 1.95
C LEU A 375 6.61 -23.42 0.43
N GLU A 376 5.47 -23.89 -0.07
CA GLU A 376 5.16 -23.89 -1.50
C GLU A 376 4.91 -22.46 -2.02
N ARG A 377 5.48 -22.14 -3.18
CA ARG A 377 5.28 -20.87 -3.88
C ARG A 377 4.56 -21.11 -5.19
N ASP A 378 3.65 -20.20 -5.53
CA ASP A 378 2.94 -20.26 -6.80
C ASP A 378 3.81 -19.66 -7.91
N GLU A 379 4.32 -20.50 -8.82
CA GLU A 379 5.17 -20.06 -9.93
C GLU A 379 4.43 -19.17 -10.95
N LYS A 380 3.10 -19.32 -11.05
CA LYS A 380 2.29 -18.61 -12.04
C LYS A 380 1.83 -17.26 -11.51
N ASN A 381 1.24 -17.23 -10.32
CA ASN A 381 0.66 -16.01 -9.75
C ASN A 381 1.60 -15.28 -8.77
N GLY A 382 2.65 -15.95 -8.31
CA GLY A 382 3.49 -15.52 -7.20
C GLY A 382 2.80 -15.68 -5.83
N GLY A 383 3.56 -15.45 -4.77
CA GLY A 383 3.09 -15.57 -3.38
C GLY A 383 3.20 -17.00 -2.82
N LEU A 384 2.86 -17.12 -1.54
CA LEU A 384 2.86 -18.39 -0.79
C LEU A 384 1.52 -19.11 -1.00
N VAL A 385 1.58 -20.39 -1.33
CA VAL A 385 0.40 -21.23 -1.53
C VAL A 385 -0.27 -21.49 -0.18
N VAL A 386 -1.58 -21.24 -0.12
CA VAL A 386 -2.43 -21.58 1.02
C VAL A 386 -3.59 -22.48 0.62
N ASN A 387 -4.13 -23.17 1.63
CA ASN A 387 -5.37 -23.93 1.54
C ASN A 387 -6.61 -22.99 1.63
N ALA A 388 -7.82 -23.57 1.61
CA ALA A 388 -9.08 -22.82 1.65
C ALA A 388 -9.32 -22.05 2.97
N GLN A 389 -8.56 -22.32 4.02
CA GLN A 389 -8.62 -21.66 5.33
C GLN A 389 -7.48 -20.64 5.52
N LEU A 390 -6.74 -20.34 4.45
CA LEU A 390 -5.58 -19.45 4.42
C LEU A 390 -4.37 -19.97 5.22
N GLU A 391 -4.31 -21.27 5.44
CA GLU A 391 -3.19 -21.94 6.11
C GLU A 391 -2.23 -22.51 5.05
N ALA A 392 -0.93 -22.20 5.17
CA ALA A 392 0.12 -22.74 4.30
C ALA A 392 0.64 -24.08 4.85
N VAL A 393 0.89 -24.13 6.16
CA VAL A 393 1.19 -25.35 6.91
C VAL A 393 0.55 -25.26 8.29
N SER A 394 0.47 -26.38 9.02
CA SER A 394 -0.10 -26.42 10.37
C SER A 394 0.42 -25.29 11.27
N GLY A 395 -0.46 -24.35 11.62
CA GLY A 395 -0.16 -23.22 12.50
C GLY A 395 0.49 -22.00 11.83
N LEU A 396 0.76 -22.03 10.52
CA LEU A 396 1.25 -20.90 9.73
C LEU A 396 0.26 -20.50 8.64
N PHE A 397 -0.24 -19.29 8.74
CA PHE A 397 -1.23 -18.69 7.86
C PHE A 397 -0.61 -17.62 6.98
N VAL A 398 -1.24 -17.31 5.85
CA VAL A 398 -0.83 -16.23 4.94
C VAL A 398 -2.05 -15.43 4.51
N ALA A 399 -1.95 -14.11 4.54
CA ALA A 399 -3.03 -13.21 4.15
C ALA A 399 -2.51 -12.02 3.32
N GLY A 400 -3.45 -11.31 2.68
CA GLY A 400 -3.17 -10.17 1.83
C GLY A 400 -2.34 -10.54 0.61
N ASN A 401 -1.52 -9.60 0.16
CA ASN A 401 -0.77 -9.72 -1.09
C ASN A 401 0.20 -10.93 -1.12
N ALA A 402 0.66 -11.40 0.03
CA ALA A 402 1.54 -12.57 0.12
C ALA A 402 0.83 -13.91 -0.21
N ALA A 403 -0.50 -13.97 -0.15
CA ALA A 403 -1.25 -15.21 -0.28
C ALA A 403 -1.63 -15.53 -1.74
N SER A 404 -1.18 -16.69 -2.23
CA SER A 404 -1.81 -17.37 -3.36
C SER A 404 -2.89 -18.31 -2.83
N TYR A 405 -4.13 -17.85 -2.83
CA TYR A 405 -5.28 -18.58 -2.31
C TYR A 405 -6.07 -19.25 -3.43
N TYR A 406 -6.85 -20.27 -3.07
CA TYR A 406 -7.78 -20.88 -3.99
C TYR A 406 -9.11 -20.13 -3.95
N ASP A 407 -9.37 -19.35 -4.99
CA ASP A 407 -10.68 -18.79 -5.24
C ASP A 407 -11.60 -19.93 -5.71
N PRO A 408 -12.71 -20.24 -5.02
CA PRO A 408 -13.63 -21.31 -5.42
C PRO A 408 -14.16 -21.16 -6.84
N TYR A 409 -14.08 -19.94 -7.38
CA TYR A 409 -14.68 -19.55 -8.63
C TYR A 409 -13.68 -19.42 -9.76
N LEU A 410 -12.58 -18.72 -9.48
CA LEU A 410 -11.55 -18.40 -10.48
C LEU A 410 -10.32 -19.31 -10.39
N GLY A 411 -10.32 -20.23 -9.43
CA GLY A 411 -9.19 -21.12 -9.15
C GLY A 411 -8.10 -20.40 -8.36
N ARG A 412 -6.87 -20.91 -8.46
CA ARG A 412 -5.75 -20.34 -7.70
C ARG A 412 -5.36 -18.96 -8.24
N ARG A 413 -5.35 -17.96 -7.38
CA ARG A 413 -5.01 -16.57 -7.71
C ARG A 413 -4.34 -15.84 -6.55
N ARG A 414 -3.76 -14.69 -6.87
CA ARG A 414 -3.26 -13.69 -5.92
C ARG A 414 -3.91 -12.36 -6.23
N VAL A 415 -4.26 -11.60 -5.19
CA VAL A 415 -4.90 -10.28 -5.34
C VAL A 415 -4.16 -9.26 -4.48
N ASP A 416 -3.73 -8.17 -5.10
CA ASP A 416 -3.02 -7.07 -4.44
C ASP A 416 -3.96 -5.86 -4.26
N ARG A 417 -4.94 -5.98 -3.35
CA ARG A 417 -5.99 -4.97 -3.15
C ARG A 417 -6.33 -4.81 -1.67
N TYR A 418 -6.73 -3.60 -1.30
CA TYR A 418 -7.17 -3.26 0.05
C TYR A 418 -8.27 -4.19 0.56
N ASP A 419 -9.34 -4.39 -0.22
CA ASP A 419 -10.48 -5.24 0.15
C ASP A 419 -10.07 -6.71 0.39
N HIS A 420 -9.14 -7.24 -0.42
CA HIS A 420 -8.58 -8.57 -0.19
C HIS A 420 -7.77 -8.62 1.10
N ALA A 421 -6.90 -7.64 1.34
CA ALA A 421 -6.05 -7.57 2.52
C ALA A 421 -6.86 -7.57 3.82
N VAL A 422 -7.92 -6.74 3.91
CA VAL A 422 -8.82 -6.70 5.07
C VAL A 422 -9.51 -8.05 5.27
N ASN A 423 -10.20 -8.56 4.25
CA ASN A 423 -11.05 -9.75 4.41
C ASN A 423 -10.24 -11.05 4.62
N SER A 424 -9.09 -11.17 3.97
CA SER A 424 -8.18 -12.31 4.19
C SER A 424 -7.51 -12.23 5.56
N GLY A 425 -7.08 -11.04 6.00
CA GLY A 425 -6.54 -10.81 7.34
C GLY A 425 -7.54 -11.18 8.44
N LEU A 426 -8.78 -10.67 8.35
CA LEU A 426 -9.86 -11.03 9.28
C LEU A 426 -10.12 -12.54 9.34
N THR A 427 -10.08 -13.21 8.18
CA THR A 427 -10.33 -14.66 8.09
C THR A 427 -9.17 -15.45 8.69
N ALA A 428 -7.93 -15.10 8.36
CA ALA A 428 -6.73 -15.75 8.88
C ALA A 428 -6.60 -15.56 10.40
N GLY A 429 -6.81 -14.34 10.92
CA GLY A 429 -6.78 -14.05 12.35
C GLY A 429 -7.80 -14.87 13.15
N ARG A 430 -9.06 -14.93 12.67
CA ARG A 430 -10.09 -15.78 13.28
C ARG A 430 -9.72 -17.26 13.26
N ASN A 431 -9.17 -17.75 12.14
CA ASN A 431 -8.75 -19.15 12.01
C ASN A 431 -7.57 -19.49 12.92
N MET A 432 -6.60 -18.58 13.07
CA MET A 432 -5.50 -18.73 14.03
C MET A 432 -6.02 -18.85 15.46
N ALA A 433 -6.87 -17.93 15.90
CA ALA A 433 -7.41 -17.95 17.27
C ALA A 433 -8.26 -19.21 17.53
N ARG A 434 -9.20 -19.54 16.62
CA ARG A 434 -10.05 -20.72 16.78
C ARG A 434 -9.29 -22.04 16.75
N SER A 435 -8.32 -22.17 15.85
CA SER A 435 -7.50 -23.38 15.78
C SER A 435 -6.62 -23.55 17.02
N LEU A 436 -6.26 -22.47 17.69
CA LEU A 436 -5.47 -22.53 18.92
C LEU A 436 -6.33 -22.82 20.15
N LEU A 437 -7.49 -22.15 20.27
CA LEU A 437 -8.41 -22.32 21.39
C LEU A 437 -9.29 -23.57 21.29
N GLY A 438 -9.26 -24.29 20.15
CA GLY A 438 -10.18 -25.39 19.88
C GLY A 438 -11.64 -24.94 19.69
N ALA A 439 -11.85 -23.65 19.39
CA ALA A 439 -13.16 -22.99 19.36
C ALA A 439 -13.93 -23.23 18.03
N GLY A 440 -14.10 -24.49 17.66
CA GLY A 440 -14.87 -24.91 16.48
C GLY A 440 -14.07 -24.91 15.17
N LYS A 441 -14.79 -25.05 14.05
CA LYS A 441 -14.19 -25.23 12.72
C LYS A 441 -13.66 -23.90 12.16
N MET A 442 -12.48 -23.95 11.56
CA MET A 442 -11.90 -22.83 10.80
C MET A 442 -12.78 -22.50 9.58
N LYS A 443 -12.94 -21.20 9.29
CA LYS A 443 -13.76 -20.66 8.21
C LYS A 443 -13.00 -20.71 6.89
N THR A 444 -13.68 -21.15 5.83
CA THR A 444 -13.13 -21.08 4.45
C THR A 444 -13.20 -19.66 3.90
N TYR A 445 -12.15 -19.21 3.23
CA TYR A 445 -12.12 -17.94 2.52
C TYR A 445 -12.86 -18.06 1.17
N ARG A 446 -13.99 -17.37 1.05
CA ARG A 446 -14.85 -17.34 -0.16
C ARG A 446 -15.17 -15.93 -0.64
N HIS A 447 -14.51 -14.93 -0.04
CA HIS A 447 -14.71 -13.53 -0.38
C HIS A 447 -14.29 -13.30 -1.83
N GLN A 448 -15.03 -12.47 -2.55
CA GLN A 448 -14.67 -12.01 -3.89
C GLN A 448 -14.16 -10.58 -3.78
N PRO A 449 -12.83 -10.37 -3.81
CA PRO A 449 -12.30 -9.04 -3.65
C PRO A 449 -12.73 -8.11 -4.78
N LEU A 450 -13.10 -6.89 -4.41
CA LEU A 450 -13.28 -5.80 -5.36
C LEU A 450 -12.01 -4.95 -5.46
N PHE A 451 -11.92 -4.18 -6.55
CA PHE A 451 -11.03 -3.03 -6.62
C PHE A 451 -11.82 -1.80 -7.06
N ARG A 452 -11.32 -0.62 -6.69
CA ARG A 452 -11.83 0.66 -7.17
C ARG A 452 -10.73 1.43 -7.87
N SER A 453 -11.13 2.33 -8.75
CA SER A 453 -10.25 3.32 -9.35
C SER A 453 -11.07 4.57 -9.61
N HIS A 454 -10.69 5.68 -8.98
CA HIS A 454 -11.46 6.91 -9.01
C HIS A 454 -10.60 8.04 -9.59
N LEU A 455 -11.10 8.65 -10.67
CA LEU A 455 -10.49 9.78 -11.35
C LEU A 455 -11.48 10.95 -11.29
N PRO A 456 -11.56 11.67 -10.15
CA PRO A 456 -12.55 12.72 -9.94
C PRO A 456 -12.43 13.85 -10.97
N GLY A 457 -11.21 14.19 -11.39
CA GLY A 457 -10.93 15.22 -12.40
C GLY A 457 -11.52 14.96 -13.79
N VAL A 458 -11.92 13.72 -14.08
CA VAL A 458 -12.61 13.34 -15.33
C VAL A 458 -13.98 12.69 -15.08
N ASN A 459 -14.47 12.74 -13.84
CA ASN A 459 -15.75 12.14 -13.41
C ASN A 459 -15.88 10.65 -13.81
N VAL A 460 -14.85 9.88 -13.49
CA VAL A 460 -14.82 8.42 -13.75
C VAL A 460 -14.54 7.67 -12.46
N LEU A 461 -15.51 6.86 -12.04
CA LEU A 461 -15.38 5.86 -10.99
C LEU A 461 -15.54 4.47 -11.60
N ILE A 462 -14.51 3.66 -11.43
CA ILE A 462 -14.43 2.29 -11.93
C ILE A 462 -14.40 1.36 -10.73
N GLU A 463 -15.30 0.38 -10.71
CA GLU A 463 -15.31 -0.66 -9.68
C GLU A 463 -15.32 -2.02 -10.35
N GLY A 464 -14.41 -2.90 -9.97
CA GLY A 464 -14.26 -4.20 -10.61
C GLY A 464 -14.32 -5.36 -9.63
N ILE A 465 -14.92 -6.46 -10.06
CA ILE A 465 -15.00 -7.72 -9.33
C ILE A 465 -14.66 -8.89 -10.26
N GLY A 466 -13.95 -9.89 -9.72
CA GLY A 466 -13.60 -11.11 -10.47
C GLY A 466 -12.32 -10.98 -11.30
N GLU A 467 -12.34 -11.55 -12.50
CA GLU A 467 -11.25 -11.52 -13.50
C GLU A 467 -11.56 -10.46 -14.55
N VAL A 468 -10.81 -9.35 -14.48
CA VAL A 468 -10.95 -8.20 -15.39
C VAL A 468 -9.72 -8.16 -16.29
N ASP A 469 -9.86 -8.77 -17.47
CA ASP A 469 -8.82 -8.93 -18.49
C ASP A 469 -9.42 -8.64 -19.86
N SER A 470 -8.87 -7.65 -20.57
CA SER A 470 -9.37 -7.20 -21.87
C SER A 470 -9.20 -8.23 -22.99
N SER A 471 -8.42 -9.30 -22.78
CA SER A 471 -8.33 -10.44 -23.72
C SER A 471 -9.55 -11.35 -23.70
N LEU A 472 -10.40 -11.25 -22.66
CA LEU A 472 -11.67 -11.97 -22.60
C LEU A 472 -12.71 -11.28 -23.50
N ARG A 473 -13.70 -12.05 -23.96
CA ARG A 473 -14.86 -11.50 -24.65
C ARG A 473 -15.59 -10.55 -23.70
N THR A 474 -15.91 -9.34 -24.14
CA THR A 474 -16.62 -8.37 -23.31
C THR A 474 -17.97 -7.99 -23.88
N VAL A 475 -18.93 -7.75 -22.98
CA VAL A 475 -20.25 -7.18 -23.30
C VAL A 475 -20.46 -5.98 -22.38
N GLY A 476 -20.45 -4.78 -22.94
CA GLY A 476 -20.75 -3.53 -22.26
C GLY A 476 -22.21 -3.12 -22.45
N VAL A 477 -22.90 -2.85 -21.36
CA VAL A 477 -24.27 -2.32 -21.32
C VAL A 477 -24.21 -0.90 -20.80
N TRP A 478 -24.70 0.05 -21.60
CA TRP A 478 -24.51 1.48 -21.37
C TRP A 478 -25.84 2.21 -21.35
N VAL A 479 -25.96 3.20 -20.48
CA VAL A 479 -27.13 4.07 -20.40
C VAL A 479 -26.99 5.20 -21.41
N GLN A 480 -27.91 5.28 -22.36
CA GLN A 480 -28.02 6.30 -23.40
C GLN A 480 -29.50 6.73 -23.55
N PRO A 481 -29.92 7.83 -22.89
CA PRO A 481 -31.30 8.28 -22.98
C PRO A 481 -31.62 8.83 -24.39
N PRO A 482 -32.83 8.60 -24.93
CA PRO A 482 -33.20 8.88 -26.32
C PRO A 482 -33.15 10.37 -26.73
N ASN A 483 -33.12 11.31 -25.77
CA ASN A 483 -33.18 12.75 -26.03
C ASN A 483 -31.83 13.49 -25.85
N VAL A 484 -30.71 12.79 -25.61
CA VAL A 484 -29.40 13.44 -25.36
C VAL A 484 -28.56 13.57 -26.64
N SER A 485 -29.02 13.05 -27.78
CA SER A 485 -28.25 13.13 -29.04
C SER A 485 -28.12 14.54 -29.61
N THR A 486 -28.87 15.53 -29.12
CA THR A 486 -28.81 16.92 -29.59
C THR A 486 -29.14 17.89 -28.46
N SER A 487 -28.14 18.25 -27.65
CA SER A 487 -28.24 19.49 -26.87
C SER A 487 -28.16 20.68 -27.83
N SER A 488 -29.06 21.65 -27.69
CA SER A 488 -29.08 22.92 -28.45
C SER A 488 -27.89 23.84 -28.14
N THR A 489 -26.93 23.37 -27.35
CA THR A 489 -25.70 24.04 -26.90
C THR A 489 -24.46 23.26 -27.34
N GLY A 490 -24.45 22.66 -28.53
CA GLY A 490 -23.21 22.17 -29.19
C GLY A 490 -22.38 21.09 -28.47
N GLY A 491 -22.78 20.66 -27.27
CA GLY A 491 -22.14 19.60 -26.50
C GLY A 491 -22.67 18.26 -26.97
N ARG A 492 -21.85 17.51 -27.71
CA ARG A 492 -22.10 16.11 -28.07
C ARG A 492 -22.17 15.31 -26.76
N ALA A 493 -23.26 14.56 -26.53
CA ALA A 493 -23.34 13.64 -25.38
C ALA A 493 -22.08 12.76 -25.36
N MET A 494 -21.39 12.72 -24.21
CA MET A 494 -20.24 11.84 -24.06
C MET A 494 -20.75 10.39 -24.12
N PRO A 495 -20.23 9.56 -25.03
CA PRO A 495 -20.54 8.15 -24.98
C PRO A 495 -19.99 7.57 -23.67
N TYR A 496 -20.68 6.57 -23.12
CA TYR A 496 -20.19 5.78 -21.97
C TYR A 496 -20.11 6.53 -20.62
N GLU A 497 -21.11 7.35 -20.28
CA GLU A 497 -21.18 8.01 -18.96
C GLU A 497 -21.45 7.04 -17.81
N ARG A 498 -22.27 6.01 -18.05
CA ARG A 498 -22.69 5.04 -17.02
C ARG A 498 -22.96 3.69 -17.66
N GLY A 499 -22.37 2.63 -17.11
CA GLY A 499 -22.53 1.30 -17.66
C GLY A 499 -21.91 0.17 -16.84
N VAL A 500 -22.11 -1.04 -17.34
CA VAL A 500 -21.55 -2.28 -16.80
C VAL A 500 -20.86 -3.03 -17.95
N VAL A 501 -19.66 -3.55 -17.71
CA VAL A 501 -18.94 -4.41 -18.65
C VAL A 501 -18.79 -5.79 -18.04
N TYR A 502 -19.29 -6.80 -18.73
CA TYR A 502 -19.15 -8.21 -18.36
C TYR A 502 -17.97 -8.84 -19.12
N TYR A 503 -17.11 -9.56 -18.41
CA TYR A 503 -15.99 -10.32 -18.98
C TYR A 503 -16.36 -11.80 -19.00
N LEU A 504 -16.28 -12.42 -20.18
CA LEU A 504 -16.85 -13.73 -20.43
C LEU A 504 -15.79 -14.75 -20.88
N LYS A 505 -15.94 -15.98 -20.39
CA LYS A 505 -15.23 -17.15 -20.92
C LYS A 505 -16.26 -18.21 -21.31
N GLY A 506 -16.51 -18.33 -22.60
CA GLY A 506 -17.69 -19.03 -23.10
C GLY A 506 -18.97 -18.32 -22.62
N ASN A 507 -19.81 -19.05 -21.88
CA ASN A 507 -21.10 -18.58 -21.37
C ASN A 507 -21.08 -18.22 -19.87
N LYS A 508 -19.88 -18.09 -19.30
CA LYS A 508 -19.67 -17.80 -17.87
C LYS A 508 -19.11 -16.40 -17.69
N ILE A 509 -19.69 -15.68 -16.73
CA ILE A 509 -19.18 -14.39 -16.26
C ILE A 509 -17.95 -14.65 -15.38
N MET A 510 -16.82 -14.13 -15.83
CA MET A 510 -15.53 -14.22 -15.14
C MET A 510 -15.25 -12.96 -14.30
N GLY A 511 -15.75 -11.81 -14.75
CA GLY A 511 -15.61 -10.55 -14.04
C GLY A 511 -16.62 -9.51 -14.52
N ILE A 512 -16.78 -8.47 -13.71
CA ILE A 512 -17.69 -7.35 -13.96
C ILE A 512 -16.95 -6.06 -13.63
N VAL A 513 -17.05 -5.08 -14.52
CA VAL A 513 -16.61 -3.70 -14.27
C VAL A 513 -17.84 -2.79 -14.30
N LEU A 514 -17.99 -1.98 -13.26
CA LEU A 514 -18.98 -0.92 -13.15
C LEU A 514 -18.30 0.40 -13.49
N TRP A 515 -18.92 1.17 -14.37
CA TRP A 515 -18.47 2.50 -14.76
C TRP A 515 -19.53 3.49 -14.32
N ASN A 516 -19.22 4.31 -13.31
CA ASN A 516 -20.14 5.27 -12.69
C ASN A 516 -21.49 4.66 -12.24
N ALA A 517 -21.45 3.41 -11.76
CA ALA A 517 -22.62 2.61 -11.43
C ALA A 517 -22.51 1.94 -10.04
N SER A 518 -22.05 2.68 -9.03
CA SER A 518 -21.80 2.14 -7.68
C SER A 518 -23.04 1.67 -6.94
N ASP A 519 -24.19 2.22 -7.28
CA ASP A 519 -25.48 1.82 -6.71
C ASP A 519 -25.88 0.37 -7.03
N VAL A 520 -25.31 -0.23 -8.10
CA VAL A 520 -25.55 -1.63 -8.46
C VAL A 520 -24.41 -2.58 -8.05
N LEU A 521 -23.47 -2.13 -7.23
CA LEU A 521 -22.32 -2.94 -6.78
C LEU A 521 -22.75 -4.22 -6.06
N GLU A 522 -23.77 -4.16 -5.21
CA GLU A 522 -24.27 -5.34 -4.50
C GLU A 522 -24.90 -6.35 -5.47
N SER A 523 -25.62 -5.88 -6.49
CA SER A 523 -26.15 -6.75 -7.55
C SER A 523 -25.02 -7.44 -8.33
N ALA A 524 -23.94 -6.73 -8.65
CA ALA A 524 -22.76 -7.30 -9.29
C ALA A 524 -22.07 -8.35 -8.41
N ARG A 525 -21.96 -8.12 -7.10
CA ARG A 525 -21.45 -9.11 -6.14
C ARG A 525 -22.30 -10.36 -6.10
N GLN A 526 -23.61 -10.21 -5.98
CA GLN A 526 -24.55 -11.33 -5.95
C GLN A 526 -24.51 -12.13 -7.25
N LEU A 527 -24.36 -11.47 -8.40
CA LEU A 527 -24.22 -12.11 -9.70
C LEU A 527 -22.93 -12.96 -9.78
N MET A 528 -21.81 -12.44 -9.31
CA MET A 528 -20.55 -13.18 -9.22
C MET A 528 -20.63 -14.38 -8.27
N LEU A 529 -21.43 -14.29 -7.22
CA LEU A 529 -21.66 -15.38 -6.27
C LEU A 529 -22.64 -16.44 -6.79
N SER A 530 -23.68 -16.05 -7.53
CA SER A 530 -24.74 -16.95 -8.02
C SER A 530 -24.37 -17.70 -9.29
N ARG A 531 -23.47 -17.12 -10.11
CA ARG A 531 -22.86 -17.76 -11.29
C ARG A 531 -23.88 -18.32 -12.28
N PRO A 532 -24.82 -17.50 -12.76
CA PRO A 532 -25.74 -17.96 -13.79
C PRO A 532 -24.93 -18.35 -15.05
N GLU A 533 -25.30 -19.49 -15.62
CA GLU A 533 -24.81 -19.89 -16.94
C GLU A 533 -25.76 -19.29 -17.98
N ILE A 534 -25.21 -18.44 -18.84
CA ILE A 534 -25.99 -17.68 -19.82
C ILE A 534 -26.21 -18.59 -21.02
N ARG A 535 -27.45 -19.06 -21.24
CA ARG A 535 -27.71 -20.14 -22.21
C ARG A 535 -28.12 -19.62 -23.57
N ASP A 536 -29.01 -18.62 -23.58
CA ASP A 536 -29.57 -18.03 -24.79
C ASP A 536 -28.83 -16.73 -25.13
N ASN A 537 -29.29 -15.99 -26.15
CA ASN A 537 -28.65 -14.79 -26.70
C ASN A 537 -27.93 -13.93 -25.63
N VAL A 538 -26.63 -14.17 -25.48
CA VAL A 538 -25.82 -13.69 -24.34
C VAL A 538 -25.91 -12.18 -24.17
N VAL A 539 -26.00 -11.47 -25.29
CA VAL A 539 -26.08 -10.01 -25.34
C VAL A 539 -27.40 -9.50 -24.75
N GLU A 540 -28.52 -10.13 -25.11
CA GLU A 540 -29.84 -9.74 -24.60
C GLU A 540 -30.03 -10.15 -23.15
N GLU A 541 -29.55 -11.33 -22.74
CA GLU A 541 -29.67 -11.77 -21.34
C GLU A 541 -28.85 -10.86 -20.40
N LEU A 542 -27.61 -10.51 -20.79
CA LEU A 542 -26.74 -9.62 -20.01
C LEU A 542 -27.29 -8.19 -19.90
N LYS A 543 -28.03 -7.72 -20.92
CA LYS A 543 -28.70 -6.42 -20.91
C LYS A 543 -29.68 -6.29 -19.74
N HIS A 544 -30.30 -7.39 -19.32
CA HIS A 544 -31.31 -7.42 -18.27
C HIS A 544 -30.81 -7.95 -16.93
N THR A 545 -29.58 -8.46 -16.86
CA THR A 545 -29.06 -9.11 -15.66
C THR A 545 -28.84 -8.12 -14.51
N ILE A 546 -28.33 -6.92 -14.81
CA ILE A 546 -28.21 -5.81 -13.85
C ILE A 546 -29.03 -4.64 -14.39
N SER A 547 -30.07 -4.26 -13.64
CA SER A 547 -30.96 -3.17 -14.02
C SER A 547 -30.29 -1.81 -13.83
N LEU A 548 -29.74 -1.24 -14.91
CA LEU A 548 -29.11 0.09 -14.89
C LEU A 548 -30.08 1.25 -15.15
N ALA A 549 -31.05 1.03 -16.04
CA ALA A 549 -32.00 2.03 -16.55
C ALA A 549 -33.15 1.31 -17.29
N PRO A 550 -34.23 2.01 -17.71
CA PRO A 550 -35.25 1.44 -18.58
C PRO A 550 -34.65 0.84 -19.86
N ASN A 551 -35.21 -0.27 -20.35
CA ASN A 551 -34.65 -1.06 -21.46
C ASN A 551 -34.44 -0.25 -22.76
N GLU A 552 -35.27 0.76 -22.99
CA GLU A 552 -35.19 1.65 -24.16
C GLU A 552 -33.95 2.54 -24.14
N TRP A 553 -33.35 2.74 -22.96
CA TRP A 553 -32.16 3.57 -22.78
C TRP A 553 -30.88 2.74 -22.77
N LEU A 554 -30.97 1.42 -22.92
CA LEU A 554 -29.81 0.54 -22.83
C LEU A 554 -29.24 0.24 -24.22
N HIS A 555 -28.00 0.68 -24.42
CA HIS A 555 -27.21 0.39 -25.60
C HIS A 555 -26.15 -0.67 -25.28
N VAL A 556 -25.97 -1.65 -26.14
CA VAL A 556 -25.02 -2.75 -25.92
C VAL A 556 -23.87 -2.69 -26.91
N VAL A 557 -22.64 -2.86 -26.40
CA VAL A 557 -21.41 -2.95 -27.18
C VAL A 557 -20.75 -4.28 -26.86
N SER A 558 -20.45 -5.10 -27.86
CA SER A 558 -19.73 -6.36 -27.69
C SER A 558 -18.38 -6.30 -28.40
N THR A 559 -17.35 -6.88 -27.79
CA THR A 559 -16.01 -7.04 -28.38
C THR A 559 -15.61 -8.50 -28.46
#